data_AF-A0A2G6QP25-F1
#
_entry.id   AF-A0A2G6QP25-F1
#
_cell.length_a   1.000
_cell.length_b   1.000
_cell.length_c   1.000
_cell.angle_alpha   90.00
_cell.angle_beta   90.00
_cell.angle_gamma   90.00
#
_symmetry.space_group_name_H-M   'P 1'
#
loop_
_entity.id
_entity.type
_entity.pdbx_description
1 polymer ?
#
loop_
_entity_poly.entity_id
_entity_poly.type
_entity_poly.pdbx_seq_one_letter_code
_entity_poly.pdbx_strand_id
1 'polypeptide(L)'
;MNYFKECKDFTEAKKVYKTFAKKLHPDCGGNEADFKELLKQYDDFMNFTTSTIFDDSEKEYSAEDIVIFSNIIKKIINFDIDIQVIGTWIYAFNSYAYKENLKELDFWFSKKHKAWIFNGSKKRCIRTKNTLEDNKKEYGCKKVKSTTKRIA
;
A
#
# COMPACT_ATOMS: atom_id res chain seq x y z
N MET A 1 -21.75 14.29 -1.48
CA MET A 1 -20.97 14.27 -0.23
C MET A 1 -19.60 13.68 -0.55
N ASN A 2 -18.48 14.20 -0.06
CA ASN A 2 -17.17 13.53 -0.22
C ASN A 2 -16.60 13.25 1.17
N TYR A 3 -16.64 11.99 1.59
CA TYR A 3 -16.21 11.56 2.93
C TYR A 3 -14.70 11.65 3.13
N PHE A 4 -13.91 11.65 2.04
CA PHE A 4 -12.45 11.53 2.06
C PHE A 4 -11.72 12.82 1.69
N LYS A 5 -12.42 13.96 1.54
CA LYS A 5 -11.84 15.24 1.13
C LYS A 5 -10.68 15.72 2.02
N GLU A 6 -10.75 15.42 3.32
CA GLU A 6 -9.74 15.83 4.30
C GLU A 6 -8.65 14.78 4.54
N CYS A 7 -8.77 13.60 3.94
CA CYS A 7 -7.80 12.52 4.12
C CYS A 7 -6.52 12.84 3.34
N LYS A 8 -5.38 12.86 4.05
CA LYS A 8 -4.06 13.09 3.45
C LYS A 8 -3.35 11.80 3.10
N ASP A 9 -3.69 10.72 3.78
CA ASP A 9 -3.05 9.42 3.60
C ASP A 9 -4.02 8.24 3.77
N PHE A 10 -3.53 7.05 3.44
CA PHE A 10 -4.27 5.79 3.53
C PHE A 10 -4.73 5.45 4.95
N THR A 11 -3.99 5.90 5.97
CA THR A 11 -4.31 5.62 7.37
C THR A 11 -5.52 6.42 7.82
N GLU A 12 -5.58 7.70 7.45
CA GLU A 12 -6.73 8.58 7.69
C GLU A 12 -7.96 8.07 6.93
N ALA A 13 -7.81 7.76 5.64
CA ALA A 13 -8.89 7.21 4.83
C ALA A 13 -9.46 5.91 5.42
N LYS A 14 -8.62 5.00 5.91
CA LYS A 14 -9.06 3.77 6.58
C LYS A 14 -9.85 4.05 7.87
N LYS A 15 -9.46 5.06 8.66
CA LYS A 15 -10.18 5.44 9.88
C LYS A 15 -11.55 6.03 9.56
N VAL A 16 -11.61 6.93 8.58
CA VAL A 16 -12.85 7.53 8.07
C VAL A 16 -13.78 6.44 7.56
N TYR A 17 -13.28 5.56 6.69
CA TYR A 17 -14.05 4.43 6.15
C TYR A 17 -14.65 3.57 7.26
N LYS A 18 -13.85 3.11 8.24
CA LYS A 18 -14.37 2.30 9.35
C LYS A 18 -15.46 3.01 10.17
N THR A 19 -15.30 4.32 10.38
CA THR A 19 -16.24 5.11 11.17
C THR A 19 -17.58 5.24 10.46
N PHE A 20 -17.57 5.55 9.17
CA PHE A 20 -18.79 5.67 8.37
C PHE A 20 -19.39 4.31 8.02
N ALA A 21 -18.57 3.29 7.74
CA ALA A 21 -19.04 1.93 7.48
C ALA A 21 -19.91 1.41 8.63
N LYS A 22 -19.47 1.58 9.89
CA LYS A 22 -20.25 1.19 11.06
C LYS A 22 -21.59 1.95 11.19
N LYS A 23 -21.63 3.22 10.76
CA LYS A 23 -22.86 4.04 10.83
C LYS A 23 -23.84 3.73 9.70
N LEU A 24 -23.33 3.44 8.51
CA LEU A 24 -24.12 3.27 7.28
C LEU A 24 -24.48 1.82 6.99
N HIS A 25 -23.87 0.84 7.70
CA HIS A 25 -24.19 -0.56 7.50
C HIS A 25 -25.68 -0.85 7.82
N PRO A 26 -26.40 -1.60 6.98
CA PRO A 26 -27.81 -1.97 7.21
C PRO A 26 -28.06 -2.59 8.59
N ASP A 27 -27.19 -3.50 9.04
CA ASP A 27 -27.28 -4.12 10.39
C ASP A 27 -27.15 -3.12 11.55
N CYS A 28 -26.60 -1.93 11.31
CA CYS A 28 -26.48 -0.85 12.30
C CYS A 28 -27.54 0.25 12.12
N GLY A 29 -28.58 0.00 11.31
CA GLY A 29 -29.65 0.95 11.04
C GLY A 29 -29.34 1.97 9.94
N GLY A 30 -28.29 1.74 9.15
CA GLY A 30 -27.99 2.52 7.95
C GLY A 30 -28.71 1.99 6.71
N ASN A 31 -28.38 2.54 5.53
CA ASN A 31 -28.95 2.09 4.26
C ASN A 31 -27.85 1.61 3.29
N GLU A 32 -28.22 0.67 2.43
CA GLU A 32 -27.29 0.04 1.49
C GLU A 32 -26.77 1.02 0.43
N ALA A 33 -27.58 1.99 0.01
CA ALA A 33 -27.21 2.96 -1.01
C ALA A 33 -26.04 3.86 -0.55
N ASP A 34 -26.12 4.38 0.67
CA ASP A 34 -25.09 5.21 1.30
C ASP A 34 -23.82 4.40 1.59
N PHE A 35 -23.97 3.12 1.97
CA PHE A 35 -22.82 2.23 2.15
C PHE A 35 -22.09 1.97 0.82
N LYS A 36 -22.83 1.74 -0.27
CA LYS A 36 -22.25 1.59 -1.62
C LYS A 36 -21.55 2.86 -2.07
N GLU A 37 -22.13 4.02 -1.81
CA GLU A 37 -21.51 5.31 -2.13
C GLU A 37 -20.21 5.53 -1.32
N LEU A 38 -20.21 5.19 -0.02
CA LEU A 38 -19.00 5.23 0.80
C LEU A 38 -17.89 4.32 0.24
N LEU A 39 -18.24 3.08 -0.15
CA LEU A 39 -17.30 2.13 -0.72
C LEU A 39 -16.70 2.66 -2.04
N LYS A 40 -17.55 3.17 -2.93
CA LYS A 40 -17.12 3.76 -4.20
C LYS A 40 -16.16 4.92 -3.99
N GLN A 41 -16.48 5.85 -3.09
CA GLN A 41 -15.59 6.97 -2.79
C GLN A 41 -14.27 6.53 -2.15
N TYR A 42 -14.30 5.47 -1.33
CA TYR A 42 -13.08 4.90 -0.76
C TYR A 42 -12.20 4.32 -1.88
N ASP A 43 -12.76 3.51 -2.77
CA ASP A 43 -12.04 2.93 -3.90
C ASP A 43 -11.48 4.01 -4.84
N ASP A 44 -12.26 5.05 -5.12
CA ASP A 44 -11.83 6.20 -5.93
C ASP A 44 -10.63 6.93 -5.27
N PHE A 45 -10.68 7.18 -3.95
CA PHE A 45 -9.56 7.75 -3.20
C PHE A 45 -8.32 6.84 -3.26
N MET A 46 -8.49 5.54 -3.00
CA MET A 46 -7.42 4.56 -3.04
C MET A 46 -6.75 4.54 -4.42
N ASN A 47 -7.54 4.51 -5.50
CA ASN A 47 -7.05 4.51 -6.86
C ASN A 47 -6.23 5.76 -7.16
N PHE A 48 -6.77 6.94 -6.85
CA PHE A 48 -6.11 8.22 -7.06
C PHE A 48 -4.78 8.30 -6.30
N THR A 49 -4.79 8.02 -5.00
CA THR A 49 -3.57 8.07 -4.17
C THR A 49 -2.55 7.01 -4.58
N THR A 50 -2.97 5.82 -5.04
CA THR A 50 -2.00 4.85 -5.56
C THR A 50 -1.38 5.28 -6.89
N SER A 51 -2.15 5.87 -7.79
CA SER A 51 -1.66 6.33 -9.09
C SER A 51 -0.62 7.45 -8.92
N THR A 52 -0.85 8.39 -8.01
CA THR A 52 0.07 9.52 -7.78
C THR A 52 1.44 9.08 -7.22
N ILE A 53 1.52 7.91 -6.57
CA ILE A 53 2.81 7.34 -6.13
C ILE A 53 3.72 7.05 -7.33
N PHE A 54 3.15 6.62 -8.45
CA PHE A 54 3.90 6.22 -9.65
C PHE A 54 4.03 7.33 -10.68
N ASP A 55 3.13 8.33 -10.66
CA ASP A 55 3.11 9.45 -11.61
C ASP A 55 4.29 10.42 -11.42
N ASP A 56 4.67 10.69 -10.16
CA ASP A 56 5.75 11.63 -9.80
C ASP A 56 7.14 10.98 -9.81
N SER A 57 7.38 10.13 -10.81
CA SER A 57 8.57 9.30 -10.95
C SER A 57 9.35 9.75 -12.17
N GLU A 58 10.58 10.24 -12.00
CA GLU A 58 11.52 10.43 -13.14
C GLU A 58 11.80 9.11 -13.90
N LYS A 59 11.36 7.96 -13.36
CA LYS A 59 11.45 6.67 -14.01
C LYS A 59 10.16 6.32 -14.74
N GLU A 60 10.33 5.80 -15.94
CA GLU A 60 9.27 5.17 -16.73
C GLU A 60 8.82 3.87 -16.06
N TYR A 61 7.67 3.91 -15.38
CA TYR A 61 6.89 2.71 -15.15
C TYR A 61 6.05 2.44 -16.40
N SER A 62 5.98 1.19 -16.85
CA SER A 62 4.99 0.83 -17.86
C SER A 62 3.59 0.98 -17.27
N ALA A 63 2.58 1.23 -18.11
CA ALA A 63 1.18 1.27 -17.67
C ALA A 63 0.77 -0.05 -16.97
N GLU A 64 1.30 -1.18 -17.42
CA GLU A 64 1.10 -2.50 -16.84
C GLU A 64 1.67 -2.59 -15.42
N ASP A 65 2.90 -2.10 -15.21
CA ASP A 65 3.55 -2.06 -13.90
C ASP A 65 2.75 -1.22 -12.91
N ILE A 66 2.25 -0.05 -13.33
CA ILE A 66 1.43 0.83 -12.49
C ILE A 66 0.18 0.10 -12.01
N VAL A 67 -0.50 -0.62 -12.92
CA VAL A 67 -1.70 -1.40 -12.58
C VAL A 67 -1.36 -2.52 -11.60
N ILE A 68 -0.30 -3.29 -11.87
CA ILE A 68 0.13 -4.40 -11.00
C ILE A 68 0.49 -3.88 -9.61
N PHE A 69 1.34 -2.86 -9.52
CA PHE A 69 1.78 -2.31 -8.24
C PHE A 69 0.65 -1.65 -7.46
N SER A 70 -0.24 -0.91 -8.13
CA SER A 70 -1.41 -0.31 -7.48
C SER A 70 -2.32 -1.38 -6.90
N ASN A 71 -2.56 -2.48 -7.63
CA ASN A 71 -3.36 -3.60 -7.13
C ASN A 71 -2.71 -4.31 -5.94
N ILE A 72 -1.39 -4.51 -5.97
CA ILE A 72 -0.66 -5.09 -4.85
C ILE A 72 -0.73 -4.19 -3.61
N ILE A 73 -0.50 -2.88 -3.77
CA ILE A 73 -0.60 -1.91 -2.67
C ILE A 73 -1.99 -1.96 -2.05
N LYS A 74 -3.08 -1.92 -2.85
CA LYS A 74 -4.45 -2.02 -2.34
C LYS A 74 -4.70 -3.27 -1.49
N LYS A 75 -4.11 -4.40 -1.86
CA LYS A 75 -4.25 -5.65 -1.10
C LYS A 75 -3.54 -5.58 0.27
N ILE A 76 -2.35 -4.97 0.31
CA ILE A 76 -1.52 -4.97 1.52
C ILE A 76 -1.70 -3.73 2.42
N ILE A 77 -2.29 -2.65 1.91
CA ILE A 77 -2.47 -1.38 2.64
C ILE A 77 -3.29 -1.54 3.92
N ASN A 78 -4.17 -2.55 3.93
CA ASN A 78 -5.02 -2.87 5.06
C ASN A 78 -4.26 -3.58 6.18
N PHE A 79 -3.11 -4.19 5.91
CA PHE A 79 -2.26 -4.86 6.91
C PHE A 79 -1.51 -3.85 7.75
N ASP A 80 -1.26 -4.15 9.02
CA ASP A 80 -0.49 -3.29 9.91
C ASP A 80 1.02 -3.44 9.67
N ILE A 81 1.47 -2.92 8.52
CA ILE A 81 2.84 -3.04 8.01
C ILE A 81 3.31 -1.70 7.43
N ASP A 82 4.62 -1.50 7.34
CA ASP A 82 5.19 -0.33 6.65
C ASP A 82 5.43 -0.66 5.18
N ILE A 83 4.96 0.22 4.30
CA ILE A 83 5.06 0.05 2.85
C ILE A 83 5.91 1.18 2.29
N GLN A 84 7.00 0.81 1.63
CA GLN A 84 7.87 1.75 0.93
C GLN A 84 8.06 1.27 -0.51
N VAL A 85 7.95 2.18 -1.47
CA VAL A 85 8.28 1.94 -2.87
C VAL A 85 9.67 2.51 -3.11
N ILE A 86 10.61 1.66 -3.53
CA ILE A 86 12.00 2.02 -3.81
C ILE A 86 12.26 1.60 -5.25
N GLY A 87 12.40 2.54 -6.18
CA GLY A 87 12.36 2.22 -7.62
C GLY A 87 11.17 1.32 -7.97
N THR A 88 11.39 0.29 -8.79
CA THR A 88 10.36 -0.67 -9.21
C THR A 88 10.11 -1.81 -8.21
N TRP A 89 10.36 -1.56 -6.92
CA TRP A 89 10.21 -2.55 -5.85
C TRP A 89 9.30 -2.03 -4.73
N ILE A 90 8.39 -2.88 -4.27
CA ILE A 90 7.58 -2.66 -3.08
C ILE A 90 8.24 -3.39 -1.91
N TYR A 91 8.57 -2.65 -0.85
CA TYR A 91 9.10 -3.18 0.40
C TYR A 91 8.03 -3.10 1.49
N ALA A 92 7.72 -4.26 2.07
CA ALA A 92 6.84 -4.43 3.22
C ALA A 92 7.68 -4.76 4.47
N PHE A 93 7.86 -3.79 5.36
CA PHE A 93 8.54 -3.96 6.65
C PHE A 93 7.53 -4.24 7.77
N ASN A 94 8.04 -4.70 8.93
CA ASN A 94 7.24 -5.02 10.11
C ASN A 94 6.09 -6.00 9.84
N SER A 95 6.26 -6.90 8.87
CA SER A 95 5.20 -7.68 8.24
C SER A 95 5.22 -9.18 8.59
N TYR A 96 5.92 -9.57 9.65
CA TYR A 96 6.04 -10.97 10.06
C TYR A 96 4.69 -11.65 10.34
N ALA A 97 3.72 -10.91 10.89
CA ALA A 97 2.37 -11.40 11.15
C ALA A 97 1.59 -11.75 9.86
N TYR A 98 1.94 -11.12 8.74
CA TYR A 98 1.26 -11.27 7.44
C TYR A 98 2.11 -12.06 6.44
N LYS A 99 3.09 -12.84 6.92
CA LYS A 99 4.04 -13.59 6.09
C LYS A 99 3.35 -14.48 5.05
N GLU A 100 2.33 -15.24 5.46
CA GLU A 100 1.68 -16.17 4.53
C GLU A 100 0.86 -15.42 3.48
N ASN A 101 0.14 -14.36 3.87
CA ASN A 101 -0.54 -13.48 2.91
C ASN A 101 0.42 -12.82 1.91
N LEU A 102 1.62 -12.42 2.37
CA LEU A 102 2.61 -11.81 1.49
C LEU A 102 3.22 -12.82 0.52
N LYS A 103 3.44 -14.08 0.94
CA LYS A 103 3.87 -15.15 0.03
C LYS A 103 2.82 -15.45 -1.04
N GLU A 104 1.54 -15.47 -0.67
CA GLU A 104 0.43 -15.66 -1.63
C GLU A 104 0.39 -14.56 -2.69
N LEU A 105 0.93 -13.38 -2.37
CA LEU A 105 1.08 -12.23 -3.26
C LEU A 105 2.45 -12.19 -3.97
N ASP A 106 3.17 -13.31 -4.01
CA ASP A 106 4.50 -13.45 -4.63
C ASP A 106 5.61 -12.56 -4.04
N PHE A 107 5.44 -12.06 -2.80
CA PHE A 107 6.54 -11.41 -2.12
C PHE A 107 7.59 -12.45 -1.70
N TRP A 108 8.86 -12.05 -1.75
CA TRP A 108 9.94 -12.83 -1.17
C TRP A 108 10.61 -12.08 -0.02
N PHE A 109 11.01 -12.81 1.01
CA PHE A 109 11.73 -12.22 2.13
C PHE A 109 13.21 -11.99 1.78
N SER A 110 13.67 -10.74 1.95
CA SER A 110 15.08 -10.36 1.91
C SER A 110 15.64 -10.28 3.32
N LYS A 111 16.48 -11.24 3.71
CA LYS A 111 17.18 -11.22 5.01
C LYS A 111 18.05 -9.96 5.17
N LYS A 112 18.67 -9.50 4.07
CA LYS A 112 19.56 -8.33 4.04
C LYS A 112 18.81 -7.04 4.33
N HIS A 113 17.65 -6.86 3.70
CA HIS A 113 16.83 -5.66 3.86
C HIS A 113 15.80 -5.78 4.99
N LYS A 114 15.66 -6.98 5.59
CA LYS A 114 14.71 -7.32 6.65
C LYS A 114 13.26 -6.97 6.26
N ALA A 115 12.92 -7.21 4.99
CA ALA A 115 11.63 -6.86 4.41
C ALA A 115 11.16 -7.93 3.44
N TRP A 116 9.84 -7.99 3.25
CA TRP A 116 9.24 -8.69 2.13
C TRP A 116 9.26 -7.77 0.92
N ILE A 117 9.72 -8.26 -0.22
CA ILE A 117 9.91 -7.47 -1.43
C ILE A 117 9.05 -8.06 -2.55
N PHE A 118 8.45 -7.18 -3.36
CA PHE A 118 7.73 -7.50 -4.58
C PHE A 118 8.23 -6.64 -5.74
N ASN A 119 8.29 -7.20 -6.95
CA ASN A 119 8.67 -6.47 -8.18
C ASN A 119 7.91 -6.91 -9.43
N GLY A 120 6.75 -7.56 -9.30
CA GLY A 120 5.96 -8.05 -10.43
C GLY A 120 6.53 -9.27 -11.17
N SER A 121 7.75 -9.71 -10.85
CA SER A 121 8.39 -10.86 -11.48
C SER A 121 8.69 -11.97 -10.47
N LYS A 122 8.63 -13.23 -10.91
CA LYS A 122 9.11 -14.35 -10.09
C LYS A 122 10.55 -14.08 -9.68
N LYS A 123 10.85 -14.26 -8.39
CA LYS A 123 12.15 -13.97 -7.75
C LYS A 123 13.32 -14.31 -8.67
N ARG A 124 13.93 -13.31 -9.29
CA ARG A 124 15.24 -13.46 -9.90
C ARG A 124 16.25 -13.60 -8.76
N CYS A 125 17.17 -14.55 -8.85
CA CYS A 125 18.29 -14.64 -7.90
C CYS A 125 19.23 -13.45 -8.12
N ILE A 126 18.82 -12.26 -7.70
CA ILE A 126 19.59 -11.04 -7.80
C ILE A 126 20.55 -11.01 -6.63
N ARG A 127 21.83 -11.29 -6.92
CA ARG A 127 22.91 -11.19 -5.94
C ARG A 127 23.46 -9.77 -6.00
N THR A 128 22.96 -8.88 -5.14
CA THR A 128 23.43 -7.48 -5.06
C THR A 128 24.23 -7.19 -3.78
N LYS A 129 25.28 -6.38 -3.92
CA LYS A 129 26.05 -5.82 -2.81
C LYS A 129 25.36 -4.61 -2.17
N ASN A 130 24.37 -4.01 -2.82
CA ASN A 130 23.68 -2.81 -2.35
C ASN A 130 22.85 -3.09 -1.09
N THR A 131 23.02 -2.24 -0.08
CA THR A 131 22.21 -2.20 1.14
C THR A 131 20.85 -1.57 0.85
N LEU A 132 19.98 -1.54 1.87
CA LEU A 132 18.70 -0.83 1.75
C LEU A 132 18.91 0.66 1.47
N GLU A 133 19.85 1.30 2.17
CA GLU A 133 20.14 2.72 2.02
C GLU A 133 20.76 3.04 0.67
N ASP A 134 21.63 2.15 0.14
CA ASP A 134 22.16 2.30 -1.22
C ASP A 134 21.02 2.32 -2.25
N ASN A 135 20.08 1.37 -2.14
CA ASN A 135 18.93 1.32 -3.04
C ASN A 135 18.03 2.56 -2.91
N LYS A 136 17.81 3.06 -1.68
CA LYS A 136 17.02 4.30 -1.49
C LYS A 136 17.71 5.51 -2.10
N LYS A 137 19.04 5.60 -1.98
CA LYS A 137 19.84 6.70 -2.54
C LYS A 137 19.87 6.65 -4.06
N GLU A 138 20.03 5.47 -4.65
CA GLU A 138 20.10 5.28 -6.10
C GLU A 138 18.73 5.42 -6.76
N TYR A 139 17.68 4.92 -6.13
CA TYR A 139 16.38 4.75 -6.77
C TYR A 139 15.26 5.63 -6.22
N GLY A 140 15.52 6.39 -5.15
CA GLY A 140 14.51 7.11 -4.40
C GLY A 140 13.70 6.19 -3.48
N CYS A 141 13.01 6.78 -2.52
CA CYS A 141 12.17 6.05 -1.57
C CYS A 141 10.88 6.82 -1.29
N LYS A 142 9.74 6.27 -1.73
CA LYS A 142 8.41 6.80 -1.45
C LYS A 142 7.77 6.00 -0.32
N LYS A 143 7.46 6.66 0.80
CA LYS A 143 6.77 6.03 1.93
C LYS A 143 5.27 6.06 1.68
N VAL A 144 4.67 4.89 1.46
CA VAL A 144 3.23 4.73 1.18
C VAL A 144 2.46 4.61 2.48
N LYS A 145 3.01 3.84 3.43
CA LYS A 145 2.42 3.66 4.74
C LYS A 145 3.51 3.52 5.78
N SER A 146 3.33 4.20 6.91
CA SER A 146 4.13 4.00 8.11
C SER A 146 3.20 3.69 9.26
N THR A 147 3.38 2.53 9.88
CA THR A 147 2.83 2.21 11.18
C THR A 147 3.63 3.04 12.19
N THR A 148 3.05 4.15 12.64
CA THR A 148 3.60 4.86 13.79
C THR A 148 3.53 3.91 14.97
N LYS A 149 4.66 3.31 15.36
CA LYS A 149 4.80 2.80 16.72
C LYS A 149 4.48 3.97 17.63
N ARG A 150 3.34 3.93 18.32
CA ARG A 150 3.15 4.78 19.49
C ARG A 150 4.33 4.47 20.38
N ILE A 151 5.26 5.42 20.49
CA ILE A 151 6.20 5.43 21.59
C ILE A 151 5.30 5.57 22.81
N ALA A 152 5.23 4.49 23.59
CA ALA A 152 4.57 4.51 24.88
C ALA A 152 5.36 5.43 25.82
#